data_AF-A0A662R032-F1
#
_entry.id   AF-A0A662R032-F1
#
_cell.length_a   1.000
_cell.length_b   1.000
_cell.length_c   1.000
_cell.angle_alpha   90.00
_cell.angle_beta   90.00
_cell.angle_gamma   90.00
#
_symmetry.space_group_name_H-M   'P 1'
#
loop_
_entity.id
_entity.type
_entity.pdbx_description
1 polymer ?
#
loop_
_entity_poly.entity_id
_entity_poly.type
_entity_poly.pdbx_seq_one_letter_code
_entity_poly.pdbx_strand_id
1 'polypeptide(L)'
;QKEYVYKEVDEHRKKLNAIWVAGGPHPSARPQEVLEHFDYVVVGEGERVLPKLIEVLRRGEIPEIEGVGRIEEGEMIFKPQREYVNIDEYPPFSQQMMAPIEITRGCPHSCGFCQTPRLFGRKMRHRSIGKIVKYAKYRDVRFISPNALAYGSDGTKPNLEKVEKLLSSLKGKRVFFGTFPCEVRPEFVSD
;
A
#
# COMPACT_ATOMS: atom_id res chain seq x y z
N GLN A 1 -1.23 -10.61 -18.28
CA GLN A 1 -0.16 -9.81 -17.64
C GLN A 1 0.74 -10.67 -16.74
N LYS A 2 0.21 -11.46 -15.79
CA LYS A 2 1.04 -12.28 -14.88
C LYS A 2 1.97 -13.27 -15.60
N GLU A 3 1.45 -14.02 -16.57
CA GLU A 3 2.21 -15.04 -17.31
C GLU A 3 3.39 -14.45 -18.07
N TYR A 4 3.22 -13.24 -18.60
CA TYR A 4 4.29 -12.51 -19.26
C TYR A 4 5.42 -12.17 -18.28
N VAL A 5 5.09 -11.66 -17.09
CA VAL A 5 6.07 -11.33 -16.05
C VAL A 5 6.80 -12.58 -15.56
N TYR A 6 6.09 -13.68 -15.33
CA TYR A 6 6.71 -14.94 -14.89
C TYR A 6 7.68 -15.48 -15.93
N LYS A 7 7.25 -15.51 -17.20
CA LYS A 7 8.12 -15.92 -18.31
C LYS A 7 9.36 -15.03 -18.40
N GLU A 8 9.22 -13.72 -18.27
CA GLU A 8 10.34 -12.77 -18.30
C GLU A 8 11.32 -13.04 -17.16
N VAL A 9 10.82 -13.24 -15.93
CA VAL A 9 11.64 -13.58 -14.76
C VAL A 9 12.38 -14.89 -14.99
N ASP A 10 11.70 -15.95 -15.41
CA ASP A 10 12.31 -17.26 -15.65
C ASP A 10 13.39 -17.22 -16.75
N GLU A 11 13.19 -16.41 -17.79
CA GLU A 11 14.18 -16.22 -18.85
C GLU A 11 15.43 -15.47 -18.38
N HIS A 12 15.25 -14.44 -17.53
CA HIS A 12 16.37 -13.64 -17.02
C HIS A 12 17.11 -14.33 -15.88
N ARG A 13 16.42 -15.12 -15.05
CA ARG A 13 17.01 -15.94 -13.97
C ARG A 13 18.09 -16.88 -14.48
N LYS A 14 17.98 -17.37 -15.73
CA LYS A 14 18.99 -18.23 -16.37
C LYS A 14 20.27 -17.49 -16.75
N LYS A 15 20.23 -16.16 -16.83
CA LYS A 15 21.31 -15.31 -17.34
C LYS A 15 21.93 -14.42 -16.27
N LEU A 16 21.16 -14.08 -15.23
CA LEU A 16 21.55 -13.14 -14.19
C LEU A 16 21.61 -13.84 -12.84
N ASN A 17 22.77 -13.75 -12.18
CA ASN A 17 22.92 -14.16 -10.78
C ASN A 17 22.42 -13.03 -9.87
N ALA A 18 21.11 -12.98 -9.65
CA ALA A 18 20.44 -11.99 -8.83
C ALA A 18 19.37 -12.65 -7.96
N ILE A 19 19.03 -11.98 -6.86
CA ILE A 19 17.90 -12.37 -6.00
C ILE A 19 16.64 -11.68 -6.51
N TRP A 20 15.60 -12.45 -6.77
CA TRP A 20 14.34 -12.01 -7.35
C TRP A 20 13.29 -11.87 -6.25
N VAL A 21 12.84 -10.64 -6.02
CA VAL A 21 11.83 -10.32 -5.00
C VAL A 21 10.59 -9.74 -5.67
N ALA A 22 9.42 -10.26 -5.33
CA ALA A 22 8.14 -9.72 -5.76
C ALA A 22 7.38 -9.07 -4.60
N GLY A 23 6.56 -8.07 -4.90
CA GLY A 23 5.68 -7.41 -3.93
C GLY A 23 4.51 -6.70 -4.59
N GLY A 24 3.57 -6.24 -3.77
CA GLY A 24 2.36 -5.55 -4.23
C GLY A 24 1.11 -6.43 -4.20
N PRO A 25 -0.01 -5.97 -4.80
CA PRO A 25 -1.32 -6.60 -4.61
C PRO A 25 -1.39 -8.06 -5.08
N HIS A 26 -0.84 -8.38 -6.26
CA HIS A 26 -0.87 -9.75 -6.80
C HIS A 26 0.02 -10.71 -6.01
N PRO A 27 1.31 -10.42 -5.74
CA PRO A 27 2.13 -11.26 -4.87
C PRO A 27 1.57 -11.42 -3.46
N SER A 28 0.90 -10.40 -2.92
CA SER A 28 0.23 -10.51 -1.62
C SER A 28 -1.00 -11.42 -1.66
N ALA A 29 -1.71 -11.48 -2.79
CA ALA A 29 -2.91 -12.30 -2.94
C ALA A 29 -2.62 -13.76 -3.30
N ARG A 30 -1.51 -14.03 -4.00
CA ARG A 30 -1.11 -15.35 -4.51
C ARG A 30 0.37 -15.67 -4.23
N PRO A 31 0.85 -15.58 -2.97
CA PRO A 31 2.28 -15.67 -2.69
C PRO A 31 2.89 -17.02 -3.09
N GLN A 32 2.19 -18.14 -2.88
CA GLN A 32 2.64 -19.47 -3.29
C GLN A 32 2.91 -19.55 -4.80
N GLU A 33 1.94 -19.12 -5.62
CA GLU A 33 2.08 -19.07 -7.08
C GLU A 33 3.26 -18.19 -7.51
N VAL A 34 3.45 -17.03 -6.86
CA VAL A 34 4.57 -16.14 -7.19
C VAL A 34 5.92 -16.75 -6.80
N LEU A 35 5.99 -17.49 -5.69
CA LEU A 35 7.21 -18.15 -5.23
C LEU A 35 7.69 -19.27 -6.15
N GLU A 36 6.88 -19.73 -7.11
CA GLU A 36 7.35 -20.64 -8.17
C GLU A 36 8.36 -19.96 -9.12
N HIS A 37 8.36 -18.62 -9.18
CA HIS A 37 9.18 -17.82 -10.09
C HIS A 37 10.15 -16.86 -9.36
N PHE A 38 9.86 -16.49 -8.11
CA PHE A 38 10.64 -15.52 -7.33
C PHE A 38 11.26 -16.18 -6.09
N ASP A 39 12.41 -15.69 -5.64
CA ASP A 39 13.09 -16.20 -4.44
C ASP A 39 12.35 -15.79 -3.16
N TYR A 40 11.78 -14.58 -3.17
CA TYR A 40 11.06 -14.02 -2.03
C TYR A 40 9.82 -13.25 -2.48
N VAL A 41 8.79 -13.28 -1.64
CA VAL A 41 7.58 -12.46 -1.80
C VAL A 41 7.38 -11.59 -0.57
N VAL A 42 7.23 -10.29 -0.76
CA VAL A 42 6.80 -9.35 0.28
C VAL A 42 5.28 -9.19 0.22
N VAL A 43 4.60 -9.71 1.24
CA VAL A 43 3.15 -9.69 1.40
C VAL A 43 2.74 -8.53 2.31
N GLY A 44 1.80 -7.70 1.84
CA GLY A 44 1.28 -6.57 2.62
C GLY A 44 2.09 -5.29 2.43
N GLU A 45 2.47 -4.64 3.54
CA GLU A 45 3.09 -3.32 3.52
C GLU A 45 4.62 -3.42 3.47
N GLY A 46 5.20 -3.13 2.30
CA GLY A 46 6.62 -3.33 2.02
C GLY A 46 7.56 -2.28 2.61
N GLU A 47 7.07 -1.14 3.10
CA GLU A 47 7.89 0.02 3.47
C GLU A 47 8.95 -0.27 4.55
N ARG A 48 8.62 -1.15 5.51
CA ARG A 48 9.57 -1.64 6.54
C ARG A 48 10.21 -2.96 6.15
N VAL A 49 9.44 -3.84 5.50
CA VAL A 49 9.82 -5.23 5.25
C VAL A 49 10.91 -5.33 4.18
N LEU A 50 10.76 -4.59 3.07
CA LEU A 50 11.69 -4.68 1.95
C LEU A 50 13.11 -4.19 2.31
N PRO A 51 13.31 -3.02 2.98
CA PRO A 51 14.65 -2.62 3.42
C PRO A 51 15.31 -3.64 4.36
N LYS A 52 14.54 -4.21 5.29
CA LYS A 52 15.05 -5.25 6.21
C LYS A 52 15.45 -6.52 5.46
N LEU A 53 14.64 -6.94 4.48
CA LEU A 53 14.95 -8.08 3.61
C LEU A 53 16.26 -7.84 2.86
N ILE A 54 16.42 -6.67 2.25
CA ILE A 54 17.65 -6.30 1.53
C ILE A 54 18.86 -6.35 2.48
N GLU A 55 18.74 -5.83 3.70
CA GLU A 55 19.83 -5.86 4.68
C GLU A 55 20.28 -7.28 5.02
N VAL A 56 19.33 -8.17 5.31
CA VAL A 56 19.63 -9.57 5.66
C VAL A 56 20.27 -10.30 4.46
N LEU A 57 19.73 -10.12 3.27
CA LEU A 57 20.27 -10.72 2.04
C LEU A 57 21.69 -10.23 1.72
N ARG A 58 22.00 -8.95 1.99
CA ARG A 58 23.35 -8.41 1.82
C ARG A 58 24.38 -9.04 2.76
N ARG A 59 23.94 -9.59 3.89
CA ARG A 59 24.80 -10.31 4.85
C ARG A 59 24.95 -11.80 4.51
N GLY A 60 24.22 -12.29 3.50
CA GLY A 60 24.17 -13.72 3.18
C GLY A 60 23.40 -14.56 4.20
N GLU A 61 22.55 -13.92 5.00
CA GLU A 61 21.73 -14.56 6.03
C GLU A 61 20.35 -14.97 5.47
N ILE A 62 19.71 -15.96 6.12
CA ILE A 62 18.35 -16.38 5.76
C ILE A 62 17.33 -15.40 6.38
N PRO A 63 16.41 -14.81 5.59
CA PRO A 63 15.46 -13.84 6.11
C PRO A 63 14.35 -14.50 6.93
N GLU A 64 14.41 -14.29 8.25
CA GLU A 64 13.32 -14.56 9.19
C GLU A 64 12.53 -13.27 9.49
N ILE A 65 11.75 -12.81 8.51
CA ILE A 65 11.06 -11.52 8.57
C ILE A 65 9.55 -11.73 8.37
N GLU A 66 8.72 -11.19 9.28
CA GLU A 66 7.28 -11.17 9.08
C GLU A 66 6.91 -10.39 7.80
N GLY A 67 5.98 -10.92 7.02
CA GLY A 67 5.60 -10.38 5.71
C GLY A 67 6.47 -10.88 4.56
N VAL A 68 7.54 -11.65 4.81
CA VAL A 68 8.34 -12.29 3.76
C VAL A 68 7.98 -13.77 3.63
N GLY A 69 7.56 -14.17 2.43
CA GLY A 69 7.40 -15.56 2.04
C GLY A 69 8.62 -16.06 1.28
N ARG A 70 8.99 -17.32 1.49
CA ARG A 70 10.02 -18.05 0.73
C ARG A 70 9.66 -19.54 0.65
N ILE A 71 10.32 -20.28 -0.24
CA ILE A 71 10.24 -21.74 -0.26
C ILE A 71 11.45 -22.33 0.48
N GLU A 72 11.20 -23.32 1.33
CA GLU A 72 12.20 -24.13 2.00
C GLU A 72 11.75 -25.59 1.93
N GLU A 73 12.61 -26.48 1.41
CA GLU A 73 12.31 -27.92 1.29
C GLU A 73 10.97 -28.24 0.57
N GLY A 74 10.55 -27.37 -0.36
CA GLY A 74 9.30 -27.52 -1.12
C GLY A 74 8.07 -26.91 -0.43
N GLU A 75 8.21 -26.41 0.79
CA GLU A 75 7.13 -25.80 1.57
C GLU A 75 7.28 -24.28 1.66
N MET A 76 6.14 -23.58 1.69
CA MET A 76 6.16 -22.12 1.87
C MET A 76 6.33 -21.76 3.35
N ILE A 77 7.44 -21.09 3.66
CA ILE A 77 7.70 -20.50 4.97
C ILE A 77 7.22 -19.05 4.94
N PHE A 78 6.24 -18.73 5.79
CA PHE A 78 5.67 -17.39 5.88
C PHE A 78 5.06 -17.10 7.25
N LYS A 79 5.38 -15.92 7.78
CA LYS A 79 4.74 -15.35 8.97
C LYS A 79 4.05 -14.04 8.58
N PRO A 80 2.73 -13.88 8.79
CA PRO A 80 2.04 -12.65 8.40
C PRO A 80 2.51 -11.46 9.22
N GLN A 81 2.64 -10.29 8.57
CA GLN A 81 2.92 -9.03 9.24
C GLN A 81 1.77 -8.65 10.17
N ARG A 82 2.08 -8.39 11.45
CA ARG A 82 1.07 -7.98 12.45
C ARG A 82 0.96 -6.48 12.63
N GLU A 83 2.06 -5.76 12.44
CA GLU A 83 2.14 -4.33 12.67
C GLU A 83 1.86 -3.54 11.40
N TYR A 84 0.95 -2.57 11.52
CA TYR A 84 0.68 -1.61 10.46
C TYR A 84 1.82 -0.60 10.31
N VAL A 85 2.12 -0.22 9.07
CA VAL A 85 3.03 0.89 8.76
C VAL A 85 2.42 2.22 9.20
N ASN A 86 3.21 3.09 9.81
CA ASN A 86 2.81 4.47 10.01
C ASN A 86 3.00 5.24 8.70
N ILE A 87 1.91 5.51 7.97
CA ILE A 87 1.99 6.13 6.64
C ILE A 87 2.58 7.56 6.66
N ASP A 88 2.66 8.23 7.82
CA ASP A 88 3.31 9.53 7.96
C ASP A 88 4.84 9.49 7.88
N GLU A 89 5.44 8.34 8.17
CA GLU A 89 6.90 8.12 8.13
C GLU A 89 7.40 7.99 6.69
N TYR A 90 6.52 7.64 5.75
CA TYR A 90 6.86 7.36 4.37
C TYR A 90 6.23 8.39 3.40
N PRO A 91 6.89 8.67 2.27
CA PRO A 91 6.30 9.51 1.24
C PRO A 91 5.08 8.80 0.61
N PRO A 92 4.00 9.54 0.27
CA PRO A 92 2.79 8.96 -0.33
C PRO A 92 2.99 8.52 -1.78
N PHE A 93 4.07 8.96 -2.43
CA PHE A 93 4.44 8.61 -3.80
C PHE A 93 5.93 8.93 -4.04
N SER A 94 6.49 8.41 -5.14
CA SER A 94 7.85 8.76 -5.57
C SER A 94 7.97 10.27 -5.79
N GLN A 95 8.92 10.92 -5.12
CA GLN A 95 9.07 12.39 -5.16
C GLN A 95 9.40 12.95 -6.54
N GLN A 96 9.76 12.10 -7.50
CA GLN A 96 10.05 12.44 -8.89
C GLN A 96 8.80 12.45 -9.78
N MET A 97 7.64 12.05 -9.27
CA MET A 97 6.38 12.00 -10.02
C MET A 97 5.31 12.86 -9.37
N MET A 98 4.47 13.48 -10.21
CA MET A 98 3.22 14.06 -9.75
C MET A 98 2.19 12.93 -9.65
N ALA A 99 1.82 12.55 -8.42
CA ALA A 99 0.84 11.51 -8.16
C ALA A 99 -0.18 11.95 -7.11
N PRO A 100 -1.37 11.33 -7.08
CA PRO A 100 -2.32 11.51 -6.00
C PRO A 100 -1.69 11.21 -4.62
N ILE A 101 -2.07 11.98 -3.61
CA ILE A 101 -1.56 11.83 -2.25
C ILE A 101 -2.39 10.76 -1.52
N GLU A 102 -1.77 9.66 -1.10
CA GLU A 102 -2.42 8.71 -0.20
C GLU A 102 -2.66 9.36 1.17
N ILE A 103 -3.92 9.61 1.49
CA ILE A 103 -4.35 10.23 2.75
C ILE A 103 -4.89 9.22 3.74
N THR A 104 -5.32 8.05 3.26
CA THR A 104 -5.90 7.01 4.09
C THR A 104 -5.53 5.64 3.57
N ARG A 105 -5.22 4.73 4.49
CA ARG A 105 -4.93 3.33 4.21
C ARG A 105 -5.72 2.40 5.15
N GLY A 106 -6.15 1.25 4.64
CA GLY A 106 -7.06 0.32 5.33
C GLY A 106 -8.53 0.71 5.20
N CYS A 107 -9.43 -0.24 5.43
CA CYS A 107 -10.89 -0.02 5.33
C CYS A 107 -11.63 -1.03 6.22
N PRO A 108 -12.56 -0.62 7.11
CA PRO A 108 -13.26 -1.56 8.00
C PRO A 108 -14.31 -2.40 7.28
N HIS A 109 -14.58 -2.12 6.01
CA HIS A 109 -15.61 -2.78 5.23
C HIS A 109 -15.12 -4.07 4.58
N SER A 110 -16.04 -4.92 4.13
CA SER A 110 -15.74 -6.26 3.57
C SER A 110 -16.44 -6.49 2.24
N CYS A 111 -16.44 -5.48 1.37
CA CYS A 111 -16.99 -5.59 0.02
C CYS A 111 -16.32 -6.75 -0.73
N GLY A 112 -17.10 -7.66 -1.30
CA GLY A 112 -16.57 -8.91 -1.89
C GLY A 112 -15.58 -8.71 -3.04
N PHE A 113 -15.68 -7.57 -3.74
CA PHE A 113 -14.79 -7.21 -4.85
C PHE A 113 -13.51 -6.48 -4.41
N CYS A 114 -13.40 -6.06 -3.14
CA CYS A 114 -12.39 -5.11 -2.71
C CYS A 114 -11.16 -5.78 -2.08
N GLN A 115 -9.97 -5.44 -2.58
CA GLN A 115 -8.69 -5.92 -2.05
C GLN A 115 -8.18 -5.11 -0.84
N THR A 116 -8.62 -3.86 -0.67
CA THR A 116 -8.11 -2.93 0.35
C THR A 116 -8.05 -3.52 1.76
N PRO A 117 -9.13 -4.09 2.34
CA PRO A 117 -9.07 -4.65 3.68
C PRO A 117 -8.17 -5.87 3.80
N ARG A 118 -7.95 -6.62 2.70
CA ARG A 118 -7.06 -7.78 2.67
C ARG A 118 -5.59 -7.38 2.62
N LEU A 119 -5.27 -6.33 1.87
CA LEU A 119 -3.89 -5.88 1.69
C LEU A 119 -3.41 -4.97 2.83
N PHE A 120 -4.28 -4.06 3.29
CA PHE A 120 -3.92 -2.99 4.22
C PHE A 120 -4.59 -3.10 5.59
N GLY A 121 -5.35 -4.17 5.79
CA GLY A 121 -6.10 -4.42 7.01
C GLY A 121 -7.38 -3.60 7.15
N ARG A 122 -8.10 -3.88 8.25
CA ARG A 122 -9.43 -3.32 8.53
C ARG A 122 -9.41 -1.99 9.27
N LYS A 123 -8.25 -1.61 9.81
CA LYS A 123 -8.09 -0.36 10.55
C LYS A 123 -7.77 0.77 9.57
N MET A 124 -8.67 1.75 9.47
CA MET A 124 -8.37 2.99 8.76
C MET A 124 -7.29 3.78 9.51
N ARG A 125 -6.27 4.17 8.76
CA ARG A 125 -5.11 4.94 9.21
C ARG A 125 -4.98 6.16 8.30
N HIS A 126 -4.82 7.33 8.88
CA HIS A 126 -4.84 8.60 8.14
C HIS A 126 -3.50 9.30 8.23
N ARG A 127 -3.05 9.81 7.08
CA ARG A 127 -1.90 10.69 6.99
C ARG A 127 -2.24 12.01 7.68
N SER A 128 -1.33 12.57 8.47
CA SER A 128 -1.57 13.87 9.11
C SER A 128 -1.69 15.00 8.09
N ILE A 129 -2.51 15.99 8.41
CA ILE A 129 -2.73 17.17 7.57
C ILE A 129 -1.39 17.86 7.26
N GLY A 130 -0.49 17.99 8.24
CA GLY A 130 0.83 18.59 8.02
C GLY A 130 1.66 17.85 6.96
N LYS A 131 1.63 16.51 6.96
CA LYS A 131 2.27 15.70 5.90
C LYS A 131 1.56 15.86 4.57
N ILE A 132 0.23 15.92 4.54
CA ILE A 132 -0.53 16.13 3.29
C ILE A 132 -0.15 17.48 2.66
N VAL A 133 -0.16 18.56 3.44
CA VAL A 133 0.24 19.90 3.00
C VAL A 133 1.68 19.90 2.48
N LYS A 134 2.61 19.21 3.16
CA LYS A 134 3.99 19.06 2.71
C LYS A 134 4.11 18.45 1.30
N TYR A 135 3.24 17.49 0.95
CA TYR A 135 3.25 16.82 -0.35
C TYR A 135 2.34 17.48 -1.40
N ALA A 136 1.44 18.39 -1.00
CA ALA A 136 0.55 19.15 -1.88
C ALA A 136 1.26 20.32 -2.61
N LYS A 137 2.33 20.00 -3.33
CA LYS A 137 3.21 20.99 -3.98
C LYS A 137 2.54 21.68 -5.18
N TYR A 138 1.76 20.95 -5.96
CA TYR A 138 1.15 21.45 -7.20
C TYR A 138 -0.16 22.19 -6.96
N ARG A 139 -0.65 22.92 -7.98
CA ARG A 139 -1.95 23.63 -7.91
C ARG A 139 -3.10 22.63 -7.78
N ASP A 140 -3.05 21.57 -8.58
CA ASP A 140 -4.05 20.51 -8.60
C ASP A 140 -3.63 19.42 -7.61
N VAL A 141 -4.51 19.12 -6.65
CA VAL A 141 -4.27 18.14 -5.59
C VAL A 141 -5.33 17.05 -5.68
N ARG A 142 -4.89 15.80 -5.87
CA ARG A 142 -5.73 14.60 -5.87
C ARG A 142 -5.35 13.73 -4.68
N PHE A 143 -6.29 12.94 -4.21
CA PHE A 143 -6.08 12.04 -3.08
C PHE A 143 -6.30 10.58 -3.44
N ILE A 144 -5.74 9.68 -2.63
CA ILE A 144 -6.11 8.26 -2.57
C ILE A 144 -6.69 8.01 -1.19
N SER A 145 -7.93 7.52 -1.16
CA SER A 145 -8.63 7.10 0.05
C SER A 145 -9.72 6.09 -0.32
N PRO A 146 -9.88 4.98 0.41
CA PRO A 146 -10.97 4.04 0.19
C PRO A 146 -12.34 4.61 0.63
N ASN A 147 -12.34 5.63 1.48
CA ASN A 147 -13.53 6.45 1.76
C ASN A 147 -13.07 7.84 2.21
N ALA A 148 -13.30 8.86 1.40
CA ALA A 148 -12.82 10.22 1.60
C ALA A 148 -13.48 10.88 2.82
N LEU A 149 -14.80 10.75 2.94
CA LEU A 149 -15.58 11.37 4.04
C LEU A 149 -15.29 10.75 5.41
N ALA A 150 -14.70 9.56 5.43
CA ALA A 150 -14.18 8.93 6.65
C ALA A 150 -12.78 9.42 7.06
N TYR A 151 -12.19 10.41 6.39
CA TYR A 151 -10.87 10.92 6.76
C TYR A 151 -10.87 11.43 8.21
N GLY A 152 -10.06 10.81 9.07
CA GLY A 152 -9.99 11.13 10.49
C GLY A 152 -10.97 10.35 11.38
N SER A 153 -11.63 9.31 10.86
CA SER A 153 -12.50 8.41 11.64
C SER A 153 -11.98 6.97 11.61
N ASP A 154 -12.77 6.03 12.11
CA ASP A 154 -12.48 4.59 12.00
C ASP A 154 -12.97 3.97 10.67
N GLY A 155 -13.61 4.77 9.80
CA GLY A 155 -14.19 4.29 8.55
C GLY A 155 -15.67 3.95 8.56
N THR A 156 -16.29 3.90 9.74
CA THR A 156 -17.71 3.53 9.90
C THR A 156 -18.63 4.74 9.90
N LYS A 157 -18.10 5.92 10.25
CA LYS A 157 -18.83 7.21 10.26
C LYS A 157 -17.97 8.31 9.63
N PRO A 158 -18.57 9.37 9.07
CA PRO A 158 -17.80 10.53 8.60
C PRO A 158 -17.19 11.30 9.78
N ASN A 159 -16.09 11.99 9.52
CA ASN A 159 -15.53 13.01 10.43
C ASN A 159 -15.42 14.34 9.69
N LEU A 160 -16.56 15.04 9.57
CA LEU A 160 -16.65 16.25 8.76
C LEU A 160 -15.76 17.38 9.28
N GLU A 161 -15.60 17.51 10.60
CA GLU A 161 -14.68 18.50 11.20
C GLU A 161 -13.25 18.28 10.71
N LYS A 162 -12.79 17.03 10.68
CA LYS A 162 -11.43 16.72 10.21
C LYS A 162 -11.28 16.89 8.70
N VAL A 163 -12.31 16.54 7.93
CA VAL A 163 -12.36 16.77 6.48
C VAL A 163 -12.30 18.27 6.18
N GLU A 164 -13.11 19.08 6.86
CA GLU A 164 -13.10 20.54 6.71
C GLU A 164 -11.74 21.14 7.05
N LYS A 165 -11.11 20.66 8.13
CA LYS A 165 -9.76 21.08 8.52
C LYS A 165 -8.72 20.72 7.45
N LEU A 166 -8.83 19.54 6.83
CA LEU A 166 -7.97 19.13 5.72
C LEU A 166 -8.16 20.05 4.51
N LEU A 167 -9.40 20.24 4.06
CA LEU A 167 -9.69 21.07 2.88
C LEU A 167 -9.29 22.53 3.11
N SER A 168 -9.54 23.07 4.31
CA SER A 168 -9.15 24.43 4.70
C SER A 168 -7.63 24.62 4.73
N SER A 169 -6.86 23.58 5.04
CA SER A 169 -5.38 23.64 5.03
C SER A 169 -4.79 23.75 3.61
N LEU A 170 -5.61 23.53 2.58
CA LEU A 170 -5.23 23.54 1.16
C LEU A 170 -5.87 24.71 0.41
N LYS A 171 -6.24 25.79 1.11
CA LYS A 171 -6.76 27.03 0.48
C LYS A 171 -5.84 27.53 -0.63
N GLY A 172 -6.44 27.90 -1.77
CA GLY A 172 -5.72 28.33 -2.97
C GLY A 172 -5.27 27.18 -3.89
N LYS A 173 -5.47 25.91 -3.48
CA LYS A 173 -5.29 24.74 -4.35
C LYS A 173 -6.62 24.35 -5.00
N ARG A 174 -6.54 23.72 -6.18
CA ARG A 174 -7.66 23.03 -6.81
C ARG A 174 -7.69 21.59 -6.29
N VAL A 175 -8.60 21.33 -5.36
CA VAL A 175 -8.69 20.03 -4.68
C VAL A 175 -9.71 19.13 -5.36
N PHE A 176 -9.30 17.91 -5.70
CA PHE A 176 -10.16 16.84 -6.20
C PHE A 176 -10.39 15.84 -5.07
N PHE A 177 -11.53 16.00 -4.37
CA PHE A 177 -11.91 15.20 -3.22
C PHE A 177 -13.20 14.44 -3.54
N GLY A 178 -13.25 13.15 -3.18
CA GLY A 178 -14.38 12.29 -3.51
C GLY A 178 -14.48 11.85 -4.98
N THR A 179 -13.42 12.09 -5.76
CA THR A 179 -13.26 11.62 -7.13
C THR A 179 -12.16 10.58 -7.21
N PHE A 180 -12.30 9.55 -8.06
CA PHE A 180 -11.28 8.50 -8.24
C PHE A 180 -9.85 9.06 -8.35
N PRO A 181 -8.87 8.52 -7.60
CA PRO A 181 -8.93 7.36 -6.68
C PRO A 181 -9.25 7.70 -5.20
N CYS A 182 -9.97 8.79 -4.94
CA CYS A 182 -10.50 9.18 -3.63
C CYS A 182 -12.00 8.89 -3.60
N GLU A 183 -12.40 7.69 -3.19
CA GLU A 183 -13.79 7.24 -3.31
C GLU A 183 -14.65 7.72 -2.15
N VAL A 184 -15.97 7.79 -2.34
CA VAL A 184 -16.94 8.11 -1.29
C VAL A 184 -17.95 6.98 -1.21
N ARG A 185 -18.24 6.56 0.02
CA ARG A 185 -19.31 5.61 0.28
C ARG A 185 -20.67 6.29 0.15
N PRO A 186 -21.65 5.71 -0.58
CA PRO A 186 -22.98 6.31 -0.73
C PRO A 186 -23.66 6.62 0.61
N GLU A 187 -23.44 5.78 1.63
CA GLU A 187 -24.05 5.93 2.95
C GLU A 187 -23.54 7.16 3.74
N PHE A 188 -22.52 7.84 3.24
CA PHE A 188 -21.93 9.03 3.85
C PHE A 188 -22.42 10.32 3.19
N VAL A 189 -23.28 10.21 2.17
CA VAL A 189 -23.90 11.34 1.49
C VAL A 189 -25.38 11.36 1.89
N SER A 190 -25.82 12.48 2.45
CA SER A 190 -27.24 12.76 2.66
C SER A 190 -27.79 13.56 1.49
N ASP A 191 -29.11 13.46 1.27
CA ASP A 191 -29.86 14.31 0.34
C ASP A 191 -29.83 15.80 0.77
#